data_AF-A0A7W0LI19-F1
#
_entry.id   AF-A0A7W0LI19-F1
#
_cell.length_a   1.000
_cell.length_b   1.000
_cell.length_c   1.000
_cell.angle_alpha   90.00
_cell.angle_beta   90.00
_cell.angle_gamma   90.00
#
_symmetry.space_group_name_H-M   'P 1'
#
loop_
_entity.id
_entity.type
_entity.pdbx_description
1 polymer ?
#
loop_
_entity_poly.entity_id
_entity_poly.type
_entity_poly.pdbx_seq_one_letter_code
_entity_poly.pdbx_strand_id
1 'polypeptide(L)'
;MRSATGSEAPTPRPRVGTKTTKSSRLRACSLLVALAALLAPQAANAAPGQLSMFQDDRLLGATATNPAETMAEVRELGVDIVRTNVIYHKIYRTPRDRRKPAGFQASNPNSSKYNWAPIDRLVNLTRANGMQVLMTVTGPGPYFTSASPSRCRSVPCTFRPKPSEFAAFAAAAVKRYRGKVAYYSIWNEPNIGKT
;
A
#
# COMPACT_ATOMS: atom_id res chain seq x y z
N MET A 1 -110.18 -41.60 -8.21
CA MET A 1 -110.62 -40.21 -8.01
C MET A 1 -109.73 -39.58 -6.93
N ARG A 2 -108.99 -38.52 -7.29
CA ARG A 2 -108.36 -37.44 -6.47
C ARG A 2 -107.49 -37.87 -5.27
N SER A 3 -106.15 -37.77 -5.35
CA SER A 3 -105.31 -36.56 -5.20
C SER A 3 -105.23 -36.03 -3.76
N ALA A 4 -104.06 -36.17 -3.12
CA ALA A 4 -103.50 -35.16 -2.23
C ALA A 4 -101.98 -35.34 -2.13
N THR A 5 -101.25 -34.39 -2.69
CA THR A 5 -99.81 -34.18 -2.69
C THR A 5 -99.33 -33.61 -1.35
N GLY A 6 -98.42 -34.31 -0.67
CA GLY A 6 -97.63 -33.76 0.44
C GLY A 6 -96.20 -33.48 -0.03
N SER A 7 -95.78 -32.22 0.00
CA SER A 7 -94.43 -31.76 -0.33
C SER A 7 -93.61 -31.71 0.96
N GLU A 8 -92.53 -32.50 1.02
CA GLU A 8 -91.52 -32.40 2.07
C GLU A 8 -90.22 -31.87 1.43
N ALA A 9 -89.77 -30.70 1.89
CA ALA A 9 -88.58 -30.04 1.36
C ALA A 9 -87.31 -30.70 1.94
N PRO A 10 -86.25 -30.92 1.14
CA PRO A 10 -85.04 -31.53 1.65
C PRO A 10 -84.17 -30.52 2.41
N THR A 11 -83.77 -30.88 3.63
CA THR A 11 -82.81 -30.13 4.45
C THR A 11 -81.44 -30.11 3.75
N PRO A 12 -80.80 -28.94 3.55
CA PRO A 12 -79.49 -28.91 2.93
C PRO A 12 -78.42 -29.42 3.91
N ARG A 13 -77.65 -30.43 3.49
CA ARG A 13 -76.44 -30.85 4.23
C ARG A 13 -75.36 -29.76 4.16
N PRO A 14 -74.58 -29.54 5.23
CA PRO A 14 -73.50 -28.57 5.21
C PRO A 14 -72.42 -29.00 4.20
N ARG A 15 -72.04 -28.08 3.29
CA ARG A 15 -70.89 -28.28 2.41
C ARG A 15 -69.61 -28.16 3.22
N VAL A 16 -68.82 -29.22 3.29
CA VAL A 16 -67.44 -29.17 3.76
C VAL A 16 -66.62 -28.38 2.74
N GLY A 17 -66.38 -27.11 3.03
CA GLY A 17 -65.47 -26.28 2.26
C GLY A 17 -64.04 -26.76 2.48
N THR A 18 -63.44 -27.38 1.48
CA THR A 18 -61.99 -27.59 1.44
C THR A 18 -61.32 -26.23 1.37
N LYS A 19 -60.80 -25.76 2.52
CA LYS A 19 -59.98 -24.54 2.57
C LYS A 19 -58.79 -24.75 1.66
N THR A 20 -58.78 -24.05 0.54
CA THR A 20 -57.75 -24.08 -0.49
C THR A 20 -56.41 -23.68 0.13
N THR A 21 -55.51 -24.65 0.28
CA THR A 21 -54.12 -24.54 0.78
C THR A 21 -53.20 -23.72 -0.13
N LYS A 22 -53.73 -22.94 -1.08
CA LYS A 22 -52.95 -22.17 -2.05
C LYS A 22 -52.15 -21.04 -1.40
N SER A 23 -52.64 -20.43 -0.32
CA SER A 23 -51.96 -19.29 0.32
C SER A 23 -50.71 -19.66 1.13
N SER A 24 -50.63 -20.88 1.68
CA SER A 24 -49.46 -21.33 2.45
C SER A 24 -48.27 -21.66 1.55
N ARG A 25 -48.53 -22.20 0.35
CA ARG A 25 -47.48 -22.52 -0.64
C ARG A 25 -46.83 -21.27 -1.21
N LEU A 26 -47.61 -20.23 -1.50
CA LEU A 26 -47.09 -18.93 -1.95
C LEU A 26 -46.20 -18.29 -0.87
N ARG A 27 -46.63 -18.28 0.39
CA ARG A 27 -45.82 -17.75 1.51
C ARG A 27 -44.54 -18.55 1.74
N ALA A 28 -44.60 -19.88 1.64
CA ALA A 28 -43.43 -20.74 1.76
C ALA A 28 -42.40 -20.50 0.65
N CYS A 29 -42.85 -20.34 -0.60
CA CYS A 29 -41.97 -19.98 -1.72
C CYS A 29 -41.34 -18.58 -1.54
N SER A 30 -42.09 -17.59 -1.07
CA SER A 30 -41.56 -16.25 -0.79
C SER A 30 -40.49 -16.26 0.31
N LEU A 31 -40.70 -17.03 1.37
CA LEU A 31 -39.72 -17.20 2.46
C LEU A 31 -38.45 -17.91 2.00
N LEU A 32 -38.56 -18.92 1.13
CA LEU A 32 -37.41 -19.62 0.57
C LEU A 32 -36.58 -18.73 -0.37
N VAL A 33 -37.24 -17.88 -1.18
CA VAL A 33 -36.53 -16.91 -2.04
C VAL A 33 -35.83 -15.82 -1.20
N ALA A 34 -36.48 -15.32 -0.15
CA ALA A 34 -35.87 -14.35 0.75
C ALA A 34 -34.67 -14.93 1.52
N LEU A 35 -34.77 -16.18 1.97
CA LEU A 35 -33.67 -16.87 2.64
C LEU A 35 -32.52 -17.18 1.67
N ALA A 36 -32.81 -17.54 0.42
CA ALA A 36 -31.79 -17.71 -0.62
C ALA A 36 -31.07 -16.40 -0.97
N ALA A 37 -31.77 -15.26 -0.94
CA ALA A 37 -31.16 -13.94 -1.14
C ALA A 37 -30.25 -13.51 0.02
N LEU A 38 -30.56 -13.93 1.26
CA LEU A 38 -29.73 -13.70 2.44
C LEU A 38 -28.48 -14.60 2.51
N LEU A 39 -28.56 -15.79 1.88
CA LEU A 39 -27.45 -16.75 1.77
C LEU A 39 -26.59 -16.52 0.51
N ALA A 40 -26.96 -15.58 -0.36
CA ALA A 40 -26.14 -15.21 -1.50
C ALA A 40 -24.82 -14.63 -0.98
N PRO A 41 -23.65 -15.14 -1.43
CA PRO A 41 -22.38 -14.57 -1.03
C PRO A 41 -22.36 -13.10 -1.46
N GLN A 42 -22.41 -12.21 -0.48
CA GLN A 42 -22.13 -10.80 -0.72
C GLN A 42 -20.70 -10.76 -1.24
N ALA A 43 -20.49 -10.22 -2.44
CA ALA A 43 -19.14 -9.98 -2.92
C ALA A 43 -18.45 -9.11 -1.88
N ALA A 44 -17.46 -9.68 -1.17
CA ALA A 44 -16.54 -8.93 -0.37
C ALA A 44 -15.68 -8.12 -1.34
N ASN A 45 -16.20 -6.96 -1.74
CA ASN A 45 -15.50 -6.06 -2.63
C ASN A 45 -14.38 -5.42 -1.82
N ALA A 46 -13.16 -5.96 -1.94
CA ALA A 46 -11.97 -5.21 -1.58
C ALA A 46 -12.03 -3.85 -2.30
N ALA A 47 -11.70 -2.78 -1.59
CA ALA A 47 -11.80 -1.44 -2.16
C ALA A 47 -10.93 -1.39 -3.43
N PRO A 48 -11.47 -1.03 -4.62
CA PRO A 48 -10.77 -1.12 -5.90
C PRO A 48 -9.57 -0.15 -6.07
N GLY A 49 -9.14 0.48 -4.98
CA GLY A 49 -7.94 1.31 -4.89
C GLY A 49 -7.05 0.99 -3.68
N GLN A 50 -7.23 -0.16 -3.03
CA GLN A 50 -6.33 -0.58 -1.96
C GLN A 50 -4.98 -1.03 -2.57
N LEU A 51 -3.94 -0.25 -2.33
CA LEU A 51 -2.58 -0.52 -2.83
C LEU A 51 -1.83 -1.44 -1.87
N SER A 52 -1.24 -2.50 -2.40
CA SER A 52 -0.29 -3.36 -1.69
C SER A 52 1.13 -2.79 -1.81
N MET A 53 1.83 -2.66 -0.68
CA MET A 53 3.19 -2.13 -0.63
C MET A 53 4.17 -3.14 -0.02
N PHE A 54 5.36 -3.25 -0.61
CA PHE A 54 6.44 -4.12 -0.11
C PHE A 54 7.73 -3.34 0.11
N GLN A 55 8.46 -3.66 1.18
CA GLN A 55 9.80 -3.15 1.43
C GLN A 55 10.67 -4.24 2.05
N ASP A 56 11.81 -4.51 1.43
CA ASP A 56 12.88 -5.29 2.03
C ASP A 56 14.25 -4.74 1.57
N ASP A 57 14.95 -4.06 2.49
CA ASP A 57 16.23 -3.43 2.20
C ASP A 57 17.38 -4.45 2.04
N ARG A 58 17.20 -5.70 2.48
CA ARG A 58 18.20 -6.77 2.34
C ARG A 58 18.07 -7.44 0.97
N LEU A 59 16.85 -7.79 0.59
CA LEU A 59 16.56 -8.53 -0.64
C LEU A 59 16.50 -7.63 -1.88
N LEU A 60 16.14 -6.35 -1.72
CA LEU A 60 16.01 -5.41 -2.84
C LEU A 60 17.06 -4.30 -2.83
N GLY A 61 17.77 -4.13 -1.71
CA GLY A 61 18.72 -3.04 -1.51
C GLY A 61 20.12 -3.30 -2.07
N ALA A 62 21.10 -2.57 -1.53
CA ALA A 62 22.46 -2.52 -2.08
C ALA A 62 23.18 -3.87 -2.08
N THR A 63 22.91 -4.72 -1.09
CA THR A 63 23.56 -6.02 -0.85
C THR A 63 22.73 -7.21 -1.36
N ALA A 64 21.68 -6.95 -2.13
CA ALA A 64 20.84 -8.00 -2.70
C ALA A 64 21.64 -8.93 -3.61
N THR A 65 21.51 -10.25 -3.41
CA THR A 65 22.16 -11.27 -4.24
C THR A 65 21.48 -11.39 -5.60
N ASN A 66 20.15 -11.57 -5.63
CA ASN A 66 19.37 -11.77 -6.85
C ASN A 66 18.18 -10.77 -6.95
N PRO A 67 18.42 -9.45 -6.99
CA PRO A 67 17.33 -8.46 -6.91
C PRO A 67 16.34 -8.52 -8.08
N ALA A 68 16.72 -9.05 -9.25
CA ALA A 68 15.81 -9.17 -10.38
C ALA A 68 14.78 -10.29 -10.18
N GLU A 69 15.24 -11.46 -9.71
CA GLU A 69 14.40 -12.61 -9.38
C GLU A 69 13.43 -12.26 -8.24
N THR A 70 13.94 -11.68 -7.15
CA THR A 70 13.08 -11.23 -6.05
C THR A 70 12.03 -10.20 -6.52
N MET A 71 12.37 -9.30 -7.46
CA MET A 71 11.38 -8.35 -7.98
C MET A 71 10.29 -9.02 -8.82
N ALA A 72 10.61 -10.12 -9.52
CA ALA A 72 9.62 -10.92 -10.22
C ALA A 72 8.69 -11.62 -9.22
N GLU A 73 9.24 -12.23 -8.17
CA GLU A 73 8.44 -12.84 -7.09
C GLU A 73 7.52 -11.81 -6.40
N VAL A 74 8.06 -10.64 -6.06
CA VAL A 74 7.28 -9.54 -5.46
C VAL A 74 6.12 -9.13 -6.37
N ARG A 75 6.33 -9.12 -7.69
CA ARG A 75 5.27 -8.87 -8.66
C ARG A 75 4.24 -10.01 -8.71
N GLU A 76 4.67 -11.26 -8.68
CA GLU A 76 3.78 -12.44 -8.66
C GLU A 76 2.89 -12.45 -7.41
N LEU A 77 3.37 -11.93 -6.28
CA LEU A 77 2.60 -11.75 -5.06
C LEU A 77 1.55 -10.62 -5.14
N GLY A 78 1.44 -9.92 -6.27
CA GLY A 78 0.44 -8.88 -6.48
C GLY A 78 0.76 -7.54 -5.81
N VAL A 79 2.05 -7.23 -5.60
CA VAL A 79 2.47 -5.94 -5.04
C VAL A 79 2.32 -4.82 -6.08
N ASP A 80 1.72 -3.69 -5.67
CA ASP A 80 1.57 -2.51 -6.52
C ASP A 80 2.77 -1.55 -6.40
N ILE A 81 3.27 -1.38 -5.17
CA ILE A 81 4.31 -0.40 -4.83
C ILE A 81 5.47 -1.06 -4.10
N VAL A 82 6.68 -0.85 -4.60
CA VAL A 82 7.90 -1.09 -3.81
C VAL A 82 8.30 0.19 -3.10
N ARG A 83 8.43 0.13 -1.78
CA ARG A 83 8.96 1.23 -0.97
C ARG A 83 10.47 1.07 -0.79
N THR A 84 11.21 2.18 -0.89
CA THR A 84 12.66 2.19 -0.65
C THR A 84 13.10 3.40 0.16
N ASN A 85 14.08 3.21 1.04
CA ASN A 85 14.74 4.27 1.79
C ASN A 85 15.99 4.77 1.07
N VAL A 86 15.99 6.07 0.76
CA VAL A 86 17.14 6.80 0.21
C VAL A 86 17.81 7.55 1.35
N ILE A 87 18.76 6.89 2.00
CA ILE A 87 19.42 7.38 3.21
C ILE A 87 20.68 8.16 2.83
N TYR A 88 20.74 9.46 3.16
CA TYR A 88 21.81 10.36 2.69
C TYR A 88 23.22 9.82 2.97
N HIS A 89 23.53 9.33 4.18
CA HIS A 89 24.85 8.78 4.48
C HIS A 89 25.20 7.49 3.71
N LYS A 90 24.22 6.75 3.17
CA LYS A 90 24.45 5.57 2.31
C LYS A 90 24.67 5.97 0.85
N ILE A 91 24.06 7.07 0.41
CA ILE A 91 24.24 7.60 -0.95
C ILE A 91 25.55 8.39 -1.07
N TYR A 92 26.03 8.99 0.01
CA TYR A 92 27.28 9.74 0.00
C TYR A 92 28.49 8.83 0.25
N ARG A 93 29.49 8.86 -0.64
CA ARG A 93 30.64 7.93 -0.63
C ARG A 93 31.53 8.02 0.62
N THR A 94 31.61 9.17 1.28
CA THR A 94 32.53 9.42 2.40
C THR A 94 31.80 9.92 3.67
N PRO A 95 30.89 9.13 4.27
CA PRO A 95 29.93 9.62 5.27
C PRO A 95 30.57 10.19 6.56
N ARG A 96 31.86 9.96 6.79
CA ARG A 96 32.61 10.50 7.94
C ARG A 96 33.22 11.89 7.70
N ASP A 97 33.05 12.47 6.51
CA ASP A 97 33.53 13.82 6.19
C ASP A 97 32.95 14.85 7.15
N ARG A 98 33.80 15.46 7.98
CA ARG A 98 33.41 16.49 8.97
C ARG A 98 33.22 17.87 8.35
N ARG A 99 33.79 18.10 7.17
CA ARG A 99 33.64 19.32 6.37
C ARG A 99 33.07 18.95 5.01
N LYS A 100 32.19 19.80 4.49
CA LYS A 100 31.66 19.65 3.13
C LYS A 100 32.80 19.83 2.13
N PRO A 101 33.06 18.88 1.22
CA PRO A 101 34.14 19.02 0.26
C PRO A 101 33.95 20.24 -0.65
N ALA A 102 35.05 20.86 -1.04
CA ALA A 102 35.03 21.93 -2.04
C ALA A 102 34.41 21.41 -3.37
N GLY A 103 33.58 22.23 -3.99
CA GLY A 103 32.89 21.88 -5.24
C GLY A 103 31.73 20.88 -5.11
N PHE A 104 31.50 20.29 -3.94
CA PHE A 104 30.36 19.39 -3.75
C PHE A 104 29.03 20.16 -3.64
N GLN A 105 28.15 19.96 -4.61
CA GLN A 105 26.83 20.57 -4.67
C GLN A 105 25.77 19.56 -4.25
N ALA A 106 25.31 19.64 -3.00
CA ALA A 106 24.33 18.69 -2.44
C ALA A 106 22.97 18.68 -3.17
N SER A 107 22.61 19.75 -3.88
CA SER A 107 21.37 19.85 -4.67
C SER A 107 21.51 19.38 -6.12
N ASN A 108 22.72 19.00 -6.53
CA ASN A 108 23.02 18.47 -7.86
C ASN A 108 23.15 16.93 -7.77
N PRO A 109 22.22 16.16 -8.38
CA PRO A 109 22.29 14.70 -8.32
C PRO A 109 23.52 14.12 -9.01
N ASN A 110 24.18 14.87 -9.90
CA ASN A 110 25.37 14.45 -10.63
C ASN A 110 26.68 14.78 -9.90
N SER A 111 26.62 15.30 -8.68
CA SER A 111 27.81 15.51 -7.84
C SER A 111 28.55 14.19 -7.60
N SER A 112 29.86 14.17 -7.86
CA SER A 112 30.71 12.96 -7.86
C SER A 112 30.75 12.18 -6.55
N LYS A 113 30.43 12.83 -5.43
CA LYS A 113 30.36 12.19 -4.10
C LYS A 113 29.12 11.34 -3.90
N TYR A 114 28.13 11.41 -4.79
CA TYR A 114 26.97 10.53 -4.74
C TYR A 114 27.23 9.17 -5.40
N ASN A 115 26.60 8.15 -4.83
CA ASN A 115 26.51 6.80 -5.37
C ASN A 115 25.03 6.37 -5.39
N TRP A 116 24.37 6.68 -6.50
CA TRP A 116 22.95 6.35 -6.70
C TRP A 116 22.72 4.93 -7.21
N ALA A 117 23.77 4.21 -7.59
CA ALA A 117 23.66 2.94 -8.32
C ALA A 117 22.73 1.90 -7.65
N PRO A 118 22.75 1.70 -6.31
CA PRO A 118 21.80 0.79 -5.67
C PRO A 118 20.33 1.20 -5.85
N ILE A 119 20.05 2.50 -5.71
CA ILE A 119 18.69 3.04 -5.85
C ILE A 119 18.26 3.05 -7.31
N ASP A 120 19.17 3.37 -8.23
CA ASP A 120 18.91 3.30 -9.68
C ASP A 120 18.52 1.89 -10.10
N ARG A 121 19.25 0.88 -9.62
CA ARG A 121 18.94 -0.53 -9.88
C ARG A 121 17.54 -0.90 -9.38
N LEU A 122 17.22 -0.56 -8.12
CA LEU A 122 15.90 -0.84 -7.54
C LEU A 122 14.79 -0.17 -8.35
N VAL A 123 14.91 1.14 -8.60
CA VAL A 123 13.89 1.91 -9.35
C VAL A 123 13.70 1.34 -10.75
N ASN A 124 14.78 0.98 -11.44
CA ASN A 124 14.69 0.41 -12.77
C ASN A 124 14.02 -0.98 -12.76
N LEU A 125 14.39 -1.86 -11.82
CA LEU A 125 13.80 -3.20 -11.71
C LEU A 125 12.31 -3.15 -11.34
N THR A 126 11.93 -2.30 -10.38
CA THR A 126 10.54 -2.12 -9.99
C THR A 126 9.69 -1.66 -11.19
N ARG A 127 10.18 -0.66 -11.94
CA ARG A 127 9.48 -0.15 -13.12
C ARG A 127 9.42 -1.17 -14.26
N ALA A 128 10.49 -1.93 -14.48
CA ALA A 128 10.52 -2.98 -15.49
C ALA A 128 9.49 -4.09 -15.20
N ASN A 129 9.18 -4.31 -13.92
CA ASN A 129 8.13 -5.22 -13.46
C ASN A 129 6.75 -4.56 -13.34
N GLY A 130 6.53 -3.38 -13.93
CA GLY A 130 5.23 -2.71 -13.96
C GLY A 130 4.72 -2.18 -12.61
N MET A 131 5.56 -2.22 -11.57
CA MET A 131 5.23 -1.71 -10.24
C MET A 131 5.62 -0.24 -10.10
N GLN A 132 5.03 0.42 -9.12
CA GLN A 132 5.34 1.80 -8.74
C GLN A 132 6.38 1.85 -7.62
N VAL A 133 7.04 3.00 -7.46
CA VAL A 133 8.00 3.23 -6.38
C VAL A 133 7.46 4.29 -5.42
N LEU A 134 7.53 4.00 -4.12
CA LEU A 134 7.48 4.99 -3.06
C LEU A 134 8.89 5.23 -2.53
N MET A 135 9.41 6.43 -2.75
CA MET A 135 10.75 6.81 -2.33
C MET A 135 10.68 7.59 -1.02
N THR A 136 11.22 7.00 0.06
CA THR A 136 11.41 7.71 1.31
C THR A 136 12.78 8.37 1.31
N VAL A 137 12.83 9.70 1.16
CA VAL A 137 14.07 10.47 1.28
C VAL A 137 14.33 10.75 2.75
N THR A 138 15.44 10.22 3.27
CA THR A 138 15.69 10.27 4.70
C THR A 138 17.15 10.55 5.06
N GLY A 139 17.32 11.04 6.28
CA GLY A 139 18.61 11.19 6.92
C GLY A 139 19.00 9.95 7.74
N PRO A 140 20.09 10.08 8.51
CA PRO A 140 20.97 11.24 8.54
C PRO A 140 21.96 11.27 7.37
N GLY A 141 22.59 12.42 7.18
CA GLY A 141 23.65 12.62 6.20
C GLY A 141 25.05 12.36 6.73
N PRO A 142 26.08 12.68 5.93
CA PRO A 142 27.47 12.69 6.36
C PRO A 142 27.71 13.62 7.56
N TYR A 143 28.83 13.46 8.27
CA TYR A 143 29.10 14.24 9.49
C TYR A 143 28.99 15.76 9.32
N PHE A 144 29.40 16.33 8.18
CA PHE A 144 29.29 17.78 7.92
C PHE A 144 27.85 18.30 7.93
N THR A 145 26.86 17.41 7.74
CA THR A 145 25.43 17.74 7.80
C THR A 145 24.93 17.93 9.24
N SER A 146 25.74 17.58 10.25
CA SER A 146 25.49 17.95 11.64
C SER A 146 25.89 19.40 11.91
N ALA A 147 25.16 20.07 12.81
CA ALA A 147 25.57 21.36 13.39
C ALA A 147 26.80 21.24 14.31
N SER A 148 27.15 20.03 14.76
CA SER A 148 28.36 19.79 15.55
C SER A 148 29.07 18.52 15.06
N PRO A 149 29.70 18.54 13.87
CA PRO A 149 30.33 17.37 13.29
C PRO A 149 31.35 16.72 14.22
N SER A 150 32.05 17.48 15.07
CA SER A 150 33.00 17.00 16.08
C SER A 150 32.39 15.98 17.06
N ARG A 151 31.10 16.08 17.38
CA ARG A 151 30.38 15.15 18.26
C ARG A 151 30.00 13.83 17.59
N CYS A 152 30.07 13.73 16.26
CA CYS A 152 29.81 12.49 15.56
C CYS A 152 30.94 11.46 15.82
N ARG A 153 30.57 10.31 16.41
CA ARG A 153 31.48 9.21 16.75
C ARG A 153 31.30 8.00 15.83
N SER A 154 30.08 7.71 15.41
CA SER A 154 29.72 6.61 14.49
C SER A 154 28.85 7.11 13.32
N VAL A 155 28.80 6.31 12.25
CA VAL A 155 27.87 6.49 11.14
C VAL A 155 26.73 5.49 11.34
N PRO A 156 25.47 5.89 11.29
CA PRO A 156 24.96 7.26 11.04
C PRO A 156 25.19 8.26 12.18
N CYS A 157 25.33 9.56 11.87
CA CYS A 157 25.33 10.63 12.87
C CYS A 157 24.00 11.41 12.87
N THR A 158 23.19 11.25 13.91
CA THR A 158 21.87 11.91 14.06
C THR A 158 21.94 13.19 14.90
N PHE A 159 23.12 13.59 15.36
CA PHE A 159 23.25 14.73 16.26
C PHE A 159 22.99 16.06 15.54
N ARG A 160 21.93 16.77 15.91
CA ARG A 160 21.57 18.12 15.42
C ARG A 160 21.74 18.28 13.89
N PRO A 161 20.98 17.54 13.07
CA PRO A 161 21.08 17.65 11.61
C PRO A 161 20.71 19.06 11.15
N LYS A 162 21.41 19.57 10.13
CA LYS A 162 21.12 20.85 9.47
C LYS A 162 19.98 20.66 8.47
N PRO A 163 18.82 21.32 8.64
CA PRO A 163 17.70 21.18 7.71
C PRO A 163 18.05 21.57 6.27
N SER A 164 18.90 22.58 6.07
CA SER A 164 19.33 23.02 4.73
C SER A 164 20.14 21.98 3.96
N GLU A 165 20.99 21.21 4.64
CA GLU A 165 21.75 20.13 4.01
C GLU A 165 20.85 18.95 3.63
N PHE A 166 19.85 18.65 4.45
CA PHE A 166 18.83 17.66 4.11
C PHE A 166 17.96 18.12 2.94
N ALA A 167 17.49 19.37 2.95
CA ALA A 167 16.69 19.94 1.86
C ALA A 167 17.43 19.91 0.52
N ALA A 168 18.74 20.23 0.52
CA ALA A 168 19.57 20.13 -0.68
C ALA A 168 19.64 18.69 -1.20
N PHE A 169 19.88 17.71 -0.33
CA PHE A 169 19.89 16.31 -0.71
C PHE A 169 18.54 15.81 -1.24
N ALA A 170 17.44 16.20 -0.59
CA ALA A 170 16.10 15.88 -1.06
C ALA A 170 15.83 16.45 -2.46
N ALA A 171 16.27 17.69 -2.72
CA ALA A 171 16.20 18.28 -4.05
C ALA A 171 17.01 17.48 -5.08
N ALA A 172 18.20 16.96 -4.74
CA ALA A 172 18.97 16.10 -5.63
C ALA A 172 18.23 14.78 -5.93
N ALA A 173 17.69 14.11 -4.90
CA ALA A 173 16.92 12.87 -5.08
C ALA A 173 15.70 13.09 -5.99
N VAL A 174 14.88 14.11 -5.71
CA VAL A 174 13.69 14.43 -6.51
C VAL A 174 14.06 14.77 -7.96
N LYS A 175 15.14 15.56 -8.18
CA LYS A 175 15.62 15.85 -9.54
C LYS A 175 16.03 14.59 -10.29
N ARG A 176 16.73 13.65 -9.63
CA ARG A 176 17.20 12.41 -10.26
C ARG A 176 16.05 11.47 -10.65
N TYR A 177 15.03 11.37 -9.81
CA TYR A 177 13.95 10.38 -9.95
C TYR A 177 12.63 10.97 -10.45
N ARG A 178 12.63 12.23 -10.91
CA ARG A 178 11.48 12.85 -11.56
C ARG A 178 10.98 11.97 -12.72
N GLY A 179 9.68 11.70 -12.75
CA GLY A 179 9.04 10.82 -13.74
C GLY A 179 9.31 9.32 -13.56
N LYS A 180 10.12 8.93 -12.57
CA LYS A 180 10.43 7.53 -12.28
C LYS A 180 9.70 6.98 -11.05
N VAL A 181 9.44 7.85 -10.08
CA VAL A 181 8.83 7.54 -8.77
C VAL A 181 7.43 8.13 -8.69
N ALA A 182 6.48 7.39 -8.12
CA ALA A 182 5.09 7.81 -7.99
C ALA A 182 4.84 8.59 -6.69
N TYR A 183 5.47 8.18 -5.59
CA TYR A 183 5.25 8.76 -4.26
C TYR A 183 6.56 9.12 -3.58
N TYR A 184 6.56 10.25 -2.87
CA TYR A 184 7.66 10.64 -1.99
C TYR A 184 7.19 10.66 -0.55
N SER A 185 8.00 10.10 0.34
CA SER A 185 7.89 10.27 1.79
C SER A 185 9.16 10.95 2.30
N ILE A 186 9.03 11.73 3.36
CA ILE A 186 10.13 12.51 3.95
C ILE A 186 10.40 12.04 5.38
N TRP A 187 11.65 12.18 5.80
CA TRP A 187 12.13 11.91 7.15
C TRP A 187 11.22 12.46 8.25
N ASN A 188 10.63 11.54 9.05
CA ASN A 188 9.70 11.89 10.13
C ASN A 188 10.38 12.26 11.46
N GLU A 189 11.58 11.72 11.73
CA GLU A 189 12.20 11.80 13.07
C GLU A 189 13.64 12.33 13.03
N PRO A 190 13.85 13.62 12.67
CA PRO A 190 15.20 14.21 12.59
C PRO A 190 15.85 14.48 13.95
N ASN A 191 15.12 14.32 15.05
CA ASN A 191 15.50 14.78 16.40
C ASN A 191 15.79 13.66 17.41
N ILE A 192 15.93 12.40 17.00
CA ILE A 192 16.16 11.27 17.93
C ILE A 192 17.46 11.44 18.74
N GLY A 193 18.48 12.12 18.21
CA GLY A 193 19.79 12.30 18.84
C GLY A 193 19.94 13.55 19.72
N LYS A 194 18.89 14.02 20.42
CA LYS A 194 18.94 15.28 21.20
C LYS A 194 19.67 15.23 22.55
N THR A 195 20.19 14.07 22.97
CA THR A 195 20.94 13.92 24.24
C THR A 195 22.45 13.85 24.00
#